data_AF-A0A843RXD2-F1
#
_entry.id   AF-A0A843RXD2-F1
#
_cell.length_a   1.000
_cell.length_b   1.000
_cell.length_c   1.000
_cell.angle_alpha   90.00
_cell.angle_beta   90.00
_cell.angle_gamma   90.00
#
_symmetry.space_group_name_H-M   'P 1'
#
loop_
_entity.id
_entity.type
_entity.pdbx_description
1 polymer ?
#
loop_
_entity_poly.entity_id
_entity_poly.type
_entity_poly.pdbx_seq_one_letter_code
_entity_poly.pdbx_strand_id
1 'polypeptide(L)'
;MNRRTPPPIAIRLLESVLPEKDRDAVVGDLIEESALRAGASNRATAIWWCWWQVARSIPPMLWSELRRRRSLGTLGVAMAAYVLVSVIEFLSTAAISNLFHPDAGLAHALGAIVGLATMVLGGYVAAAIRQGAALTLAGIILIVVIVLFVTMPNSAPLWYGVTFLIAGPVAALAGGWLNVTRRSGRTHRAA
;
A
#
# COMPACT_ATOMS: atom_id res chain seq x y z
N MET A 1 14.86 29.91 -6.71
CA MET A 1 14.63 28.50 -7.09
C MET A 1 14.87 28.33 -8.58
N ASN A 2 15.74 27.40 -8.96
CA ASN A 2 16.18 27.20 -10.35
C ASN A 2 15.02 26.68 -11.21
N ARG A 3 14.60 27.42 -12.24
CA ARG A 3 13.37 27.16 -13.02
C ARG A 3 13.39 25.87 -13.86
N ARG A 4 14.49 25.11 -13.83
CA ARG A 4 14.75 23.93 -14.68
C ARG A 4 14.76 22.60 -13.92
N THR A 5 14.45 22.60 -12.62
CA THR A 5 14.53 21.38 -11.81
C THR A 5 13.16 20.69 -11.69
N PRO A 6 13.08 19.37 -11.89
CA PRO A 6 11.84 18.63 -11.68
C PRO A 6 11.41 18.66 -10.21
N PRO A 7 10.13 18.36 -9.91
CA PRO A 7 9.63 18.35 -8.54
C PRO A 7 10.43 17.35 -7.69
N PRO A 8 11.01 17.75 -6.54
CA PRO A 8 11.85 16.87 -5.73
C PRO A 8 11.07 15.67 -5.17
N ILE A 9 9.76 15.80 -5.00
CA ILE A 9 8.88 14.73 -4.55
C ILE A 9 8.78 13.61 -5.60
N ALA A 10 8.73 13.97 -6.89
CA ALA A 10 8.66 13.00 -7.98
C ALA A 10 9.93 12.16 -8.06
N ILE A 11 11.10 12.80 -7.90
CA ILE A 11 12.39 12.11 -7.85
C ILE A 11 12.45 11.17 -6.65
N ARG A 12 12.13 11.66 -5.43
CA ARG A 12 12.13 10.82 -4.22
C ARG A 12 11.22 9.61 -4.34
N LEU A 13 10.05 9.78 -4.96
CA LEU A 13 9.13 8.66 -5.21
C LEU A 13 9.76 7.64 -6.15
N LEU A 14 10.37 8.08 -7.25
CA LEU A 14 11.01 7.19 -8.22
C LEU A 14 12.22 6.46 -7.61
N GLU A 15 13.07 7.17 -6.86
CA GLU A 15 14.21 6.60 -6.14
C GLU A 15 13.78 5.52 -5.15
N SER A 16 12.62 5.67 -4.50
CA SER A 16 12.11 4.68 -3.55
C SER A 16 11.64 3.37 -4.21
N VAL A 17 11.33 3.40 -5.51
CA VAL A 17 10.82 2.24 -6.27
C VAL A 17 11.92 1.60 -7.13
N LEU A 18 12.89 2.39 -7.60
CA LEU A 18 13.97 1.93 -8.47
C LEU A 18 15.01 1.07 -7.75
N PRO A 19 15.44 -0.05 -8.37
CA PRO A 19 16.67 -0.74 -7.96
C PRO A 19 17.86 0.21 -8.02
N GLU A 20 18.76 0.10 -7.05
CA GLU A 20 19.92 1.00 -6.91
C GLU A 20 20.76 1.08 -8.20
N LYS A 21 20.92 -0.05 -8.90
CA LYS A 21 21.62 -0.15 -10.19
C LYS A 21 20.99 0.65 -11.34
N ASP A 22 19.68 0.88 -11.31
CA ASP A 22 18.95 1.56 -12.39
C ASP A 22 18.58 3.01 -12.00
N ARG A 23 18.77 3.37 -10.73
CA ARG A 23 18.32 4.65 -10.16
C ARG A 23 18.95 5.84 -10.87
N ASP A 24 20.27 5.85 -10.96
CA ASP A 24 21.00 7.00 -11.50
C ASP A 24 20.69 7.22 -12.98
N ALA A 25 20.58 6.14 -13.76
CA ALA A 25 20.24 6.21 -15.18
C ALA A 25 18.83 6.77 -15.40
N VAL A 26 17.83 6.25 -14.68
CA VAL A 26 16.43 6.65 -14.87
C VAL A 26 16.14 8.04 -14.30
N VAL A 27 16.74 8.39 -13.15
CA VAL A 27 16.62 9.74 -12.58
C VAL A 27 17.35 10.76 -13.45
N GLY A 28 18.52 10.42 -13.99
CA GLY A 28 19.26 11.25 -14.94
C GLY A 28 18.44 11.55 -16.19
N ASP A 29 17.90 10.51 -16.82
CA ASP A 29 17.04 10.62 -18.01
C ASP A 29 15.81 11.51 -17.74
N LEU A 30 15.14 11.32 -16.60
CA LEU A 30 13.99 12.15 -16.21
C LEU A 30 14.38 13.62 -16.00
N ILE A 31 15.54 13.90 -15.40
CA ILE A 31 16.04 15.26 -15.19
C ILE A 31 16.35 15.92 -16.55
N GLU A 32 17.09 15.24 -17.42
CA GLU A 32 17.45 15.75 -18.75
C GLU A 32 16.21 16.04 -19.60
N GLU A 33 15.28 15.08 -19.72
CA GLU A 33 14.04 15.26 -20.47
C GLU A 33 13.13 16.34 -19.88
N SER A 34 13.07 16.47 -18.55
CA SER A 34 12.29 17.53 -17.90
C SER A 34 12.86 18.92 -18.21
N ALA A 35 14.19 19.05 -18.25
CA ALA A 35 14.86 20.31 -18.57
C ALA A 35 14.64 20.70 -20.04
N LEU A 36 14.69 19.74 -20.96
CA LEU A 36 14.37 19.96 -22.37
C LEU A 36 12.93 20.46 -22.56
N ARG A 37 11.95 19.82 -21.89
CA ARG A 37 10.54 20.22 -21.99
C ARG A 37 10.24 21.54 -21.29
N ALA A 38 10.91 21.86 -20.19
CA ALA A 38 10.80 23.16 -19.55
C ALA A 38 11.35 24.30 -20.42
N GLY A 39 12.28 24.01 -21.33
CA GLY A 39 12.77 24.96 -22.34
C GLY A 39 11.81 25.17 -23.52
N ALA A 40 11.06 24.13 -23.89
CA ALA A 40 10.17 24.15 -25.07
C ALA A 40 8.70 24.50 -24.76
N SER A 41 8.24 24.33 -23.52
CA SER A 41 6.83 24.43 -23.14
C SER A 41 6.60 25.12 -21.79
N ASN A 42 5.34 25.38 -21.46
CA ASN A 42 4.98 25.97 -20.17
C ASN A 42 5.34 25.01 -19.01
N ARG A 43 5.76 25.59 -17.88
CA ARG A 43 6.22 24.86 -16.68
C ARG A 43 5.17 23.88 -16.16
N ALA A 44 3.90 24.26 -16.17
CA ALA A 44 2.81 23.38 -15.72
C ALA A 44 2.74 22.10 -16.55
N THR A 45 2.94 22.20 -17.88
CA THR A 45 2.97 21.08 -18.81
C THR A 45 4.17 20.16 -18.55
N ALA A 46 5.34 20.73 -18.26
CA ALA A 46 6.54 19.96 -17.91
C ALA A 46 6.36 19.20 -16.57
N ILE A 47 5.75 19.82 -15.57
CA ILE A 47 5.43 19.18 -14.28
C ILE A 47 4.42 18.05 -14.47
N TRP A 48 3.34 18.32 -15.21
CA TRP A 48 2.32 17.31 -15.51
C TRP A 48 2.91 16.11 -16.27
N TRP A 49 3.74 16.39 -17.26
CA TRP A 49 4.45 15.35 -18.03
C TRP A 49 5.37 14.51 -17.14
N CYS A 50 6.11 15.12 -16.22
CA CYS A 50 6.97 14.41 -15.27
C CYS A 50 6.16 13.44 -14.39
N TRP A 51 5.03 13.92 -13.83
CA TRP A 51 4.13 13.06 -13.06
C TRP A 51 3.54 11.92 -13.87
N TRP A 52 3.17 12.19 -15.12
CA TRP A 52 2.68 11.16 -16.03
C TRP A 52 3.73 10.07 -16.31
N GLN A 53 5.00 10.45 -16.50
CA GLN A 53 6.08 9.47 -16.69
C GLN A 53 6.32 8.63 -15.45
N VAL A 54 6.36 9.24 -14.27
CA VAL A 54 6.49 8.53 -12.99
C VAL A 54 5.34 7.53 -12.83
N ALA A 55 4.10 7.97 -13.08
CA ALA A 55 2.92 7.11 -12.98
C ALA A 55 2.95 5.94 -13.99
N ARG A 56 3.50 6.15 -15.19
CA ARG A 56 3.58 5.13 -16.24
C ARG A 56 4.74 4.12 -16.02
N SER A 57 5.84 4.55 -15.41
CA SER A 57 7.05 3.74 -15.22
C SER A 57 7.00 2.86 -13.96
N ILE A 58 6.29 3.30 -12.92
CA ILE A 58 6.14 2.54 -11.66
C ILE A 58 5.52 1.14 -11.86
N PRO A 59 4.39 0.95 -12.57
CA PRO A 59 3.75 -0.36 -12.71
C PRO A 59 4.62 -1.46 -13.35
N PRO A 60 5.27 -1.25 -14.52
CA PRO A 60 6.10 -2.30 -15.12
C PRO A 60 7.35 -2.61 -14.27
N MET A 61 7.89 -1.64 -13.55
CA MET A 61 9.01 -1.86 -12.62
C MET A 61 8.58 -2.72 -11.44
N LEU A 62 7.50 -2.36 -10.76
CA LEU A 62 6.88 -3.16 -9.71
C LEU A 62 6.59 -4.58 -10.21
N TRP A 63 6.05 -4.71 -11.42
CA TRP A 63 5.77 -6.01 -12.04
C TRP A 63 7.04 -6.84 -12.28
N SER A 64 8.12 -6.22 -12.73
CA SER A 64 9.39 -6.90 -12.99
C SER A 64 10.04 -7.43 -11.71
N GLU A 65 9.98 -6.66 -10.62
CA GLU A 65 10.41 -7.07 -9.28
C GLU A 65 9.50 -8.17 -8.72
N LEU A 66 8.19 -8.06 -8.95
CA LEU A 66 7.23 -9.10 -8.59
C LEU A 66 7.53 -10.43 -9.30
N ARG A 67 7.97 -10.36 -10.56
CA ARG A 67 8.25 -11.52 -11.40
C ARG A 67 9.60 -12.19 -11.11
N ARG A 68 10.59 -11.47 -10.53
CA ARG A 68 11.91 -12.02 -10.15
C ARG A 68 11.80 -12.95 -8.93
N ARG A 69 11.17 -14.13 -9.10
CA ARG A 69 11.17 -15.42 -8.35
C ARG A 69 11.09 -15.46 -6.81
N ARG A 70 11.58 -14.48 -6.04
CA ARG A 70 11.34 -14.41 -4.59
C ARG A 70 9.97 -13.82 -4.28
N SER A 71 9.41 -12.95 -5.12
CA SER A 71 8.14 -12.27 -4.81
C SER A 71 6.90 -13.17 -4.91
N LEU A 72 6.87 -14.19 -5.77
CA LEU A 72 5.68 -15.06 -5.89
C LEU A 72 5.28 -15.71 -4.55
N GLY A 73 6.26 -16.11 -3.73
CA GLY A 73 5.96 -16.61 -2.39
C GLY A 73 5.51 -15.52 -1.41
N THR A 74 6.02 -14.28 -1.48
CA THR A 74 5.52 -13.19 -0.61
C THR A 74 4.13 -12.78 -1.02
N LEU A 75 3.86 -12.70 -2.32
CA LEU A 75 2.56 -12.42 -2.89
C LEU A 75 1.56 -13.52 -2.55
N GLY A 76 1.95 -14.79 -2.68
CA GLY A 76 1.10 -15.92 -2.30
C GLY A 76 0.74 -15.89 -0.81
N VAL A 77 1.71 -15.62 0.07
CA VAL A 77 1.46 -15.45 1.51
C VAL A 77 0.56 -14.25 1.78
N ALA A 78 0.80 -13.11 1.13
CA ALA A 78 -0.02 -11.91 1.29
C ALA A 78 -1.46 -12.15 0.82
N MET A 79 -1.64 -12.85 -0.31
CA MET A 79 -2.96 -13.19 -0.83
C MET A 79 -3.69 -14.18 0.08
N ALA A 80 -3.00 -15.21 0.58
CA ALA A 80 -3.59 -16.14 1.54
C ALA A 80 -3.98 -15.44 2.85
N ALA A 81 -3.14 -14.54 3.36
CA ALA A 81 -3.45 -13.72 4.53
C ALA A 81 -4.65 -12.79 4.27
N TYR A 82 -4.71 -12.18 3.10
CA TYR A 82 -5.84 -11.33 2.69
C TYR A 82 -7.15 -12.14 2.66
N VAL A 83 -7.16 -13.29 1.97
CA VAL A 83 -8.34 -14.17 1.92
C VAL A 83 -8.79 -14.60 3.32
N LEU A 84 -7.84 -14.98 4.18
CA LEU A 84 -8.15 -15.35 5.56
C LEU A 84 -8.78 -14.19 6.34
N VAL A 85 -8.23 -12.98 6.23
CA VAL A 85 -8.78 -11.77 6.85
C VAL A 85 -10.20 -11.49 6.35
N SER A 86 -10.42 -11.56 5.03
CA SER A 86 -11.74 -11.34 4.44
C SER A 86 -12.78 -12.36 4.91
N VAL A 87 -12.41 -13.63 5.06
CA VAL A 87 -13.28 -14.66 5.61
C VAL A 87 -13.64 -14.37 7.06
N ILE A 88 -12.66 -14.00 7.90
CA ILE A 88 -12.90 -13.65 9.31
C ILE A 88 -13.82 -12.44 9.42
N GLU A 89 -13.60 -11.41 8.61
CA GLU A 89 -14.42 -10.19 8.59
C GLU A 89 -15.86 -10.49 8.15
N PHE A 90 -16.04 -11.30 7.09
CA PHE A 90 -17.35 -11.74 6.63
C PHE A 90 -18.11 -12.52 7.72
N LEU A 91 -17.45 -13.51 8.35
CA LEU A 91 -18.06 -14.31 9.41
C LEU A 91 -18.38 -13.47 10.65
N SER A 92 -17.50 -12.56 11.03
CA SER A 92 -17.73 -11.64 12.17
C SER A 92 -18.93 -10.73 11.90
N THR A 93 -19.04 -10.20 10.68
CA THR A 93 -20.16 -9.34 10.28
C THR A 93 -21.48 -10.11 10.28
N ALA A 94 -21.48 -11.34 9.74
CA ALA A 94 -22.65 -12.22 9.76
C ALA A 94 -23.07 -12.63 11.18
N ALA A 95 -22.11 -12.88 12.07
CA ALA A 95 -22.39 -13.20 13.47
C ALA A 95 -22.99 -12.00 14.21
N ILE A 96 -22.39 -10.81 14.06
CA ILE A 96 -22.86 -9.57 14.71
C ILE A 96 -24.27 -9.20 14.24
N SER A 97 -24.54 -9.29 12.93
CA SER A 97 -25.86 -8.95 12.38
C SER A 97 -26.95 -9.88 12.91
N ASN A 98 -26.67 -11.18 12.99
CA ASN A 98 -27.61 -12.18 13.50
C ASN A 98 -27.90 -12.02 15.00
N LEU A 99 -26.88 -11.64 15.79
CA LEU A 99 -27.00 -11.53 17.25
C LEU A 99 -27.64 -10.22 17.71
N PHE A 100 -27.26 -9.08 17.11
CA PHE A 100 -27.53 -7.77 17.72
C PHE A 100 -28.48 -6.88 16.92
N HIS A 101 -28.76 -7.18 15.64
CA HIS A 101 -29.53 -6.30 14.75
C HIS A 101 -29.19 -4.80 14.92
N PRO A 102 -27.90 -4.43 14.86
CA PRO A 102 -27.46 -3.08 15.19
C PRO A 102 -28.05 -2.05 14.22
N ASP A 103 -28.25 -0.83 14.71
CA ASP A 103 -28.52 0.31 13.84
C ASP A 103 -27.35 0.54 12.88
N ALA A 104 -27.62 1.15 11.73
CA ALA A 104 -26.63 1.31 10.66
C ALA A 104 -25.35 2.04 11.13
N GLY A 105 -25.48 3.00 12.04
CA GLY A 105 -24.34 3.74 12.59
C GLY A 105 -23.42 2.84 13.42
N LEU A 106 -24.00 2.10 14.37
CA LEU A 106 -23.27 1.15 15.20
C LEU A 106 -22.65 0.02 14.37
N ALA A 107 -23.36 -0.46 13.33
CA ALA A 107 -22.85 -1.49 12.43
C ALA A 107 -21.55 -1.04 11.72
N HIS A 108 -21.50 0.19 11.21
CA HIS A 108 -20.29 0.74 10.58
C HIS A 108 -19.16 0.96 11.60
N ALA A 109 -19.46 1.43 12.82
CA ALA A 109 -18.45 1.61 13.85
C ALA A 109 -17.82 0.27 14.28
N LEU A 110 -18.64 -0.74 14.54
CA LEU A 110 -18.17 -2.09 14.87
C LEU A 110 -17.40 -2.71 13.71
N GLY A 111 -17.89 -2.56 12.48
CA GLY A 111 -17.19 -3.00 11.27
C GLY A 111 -15.80 -2.37 11.15
N ALA A 112 -15.66 -1.07 11.44
CA ALA A 112 -14.36 -0.39 11.42
C ALA A 112 -13.39 -0.95 12.47
N ILE A 113 -13.86 -1.18 13.70
CA ILE A 113 -13.04 -1.73 14.79
C ILE A 113 -12.58 -3.15 14.43
N VAL A 114 -13.52 -4.01 14.01
CA VAL A 114 -13.23 -5.40 13.64
C VAL A 114 -12.29 -5.44 12.45
N GLY A 115 -12.58 -4.68 11.39
CA GLY A 115 -11.76 -4.62 10.18
C GLY A 115 -10.34 -4.13 10.43
N LEU A 116 -10.15 -3.10 11.27
CA LEU A 116 -8.80 -2.65 11.62
C LEU A 116 -8.06 -3.68 12.47
N ALA A 117 -8.73 -4.32 13.43
CA ALA A 117 -8.12 -5.37 14.26
C ALA A 117 -7.71 -6.59 13.41
N THR A 118 -8.55 -7.01 12.47
CA THR A 118 -8.23 -8.11 11.55
C THR A 118 -7.09 -7.74 10.59
N MET A 119 -7.00 -6.48 10.14
CA MET A 119 -5.87 -6.02 9.33
C MET A 119 -4.54 -6.04 10.11
N VAL A 120 -4.52 -5.62 11.38
CA VAL A 120 -3.34 -5.77 12.25
C VAL A 120 -2.94 -7.24 12.35
N LEU A 121 -3.90 -8.13 12.62
CA LEU A 121 -3.65 -9.56 12.75
C LEU A 121 -3.12 -10.17 11.44
N GLY A 122 -3.73 -9.82 10.31
CA GLY A 122 -3.32 -10.26 8.97
C GLY A 122 -1.89 -9.81 8.65
N GLY A 123 -1.56 -8.55 8.94
CA GLY A 123 -0.21 -8.02 8.81
C GLY A 123 0.82 -8.76 9.66
N TYR A 124 0.47 -9.06 10.92
CA TYR A 124 1.31 -9.84 11.83
C TYR A 124 1.56 -11.26 11.29
N VAL A 125 0.50 -11.98 10.90
CA VAL A 125 0.61 -13.35 10.37
C VAL A 125 1.41 -13.37 9.07
N ALA A 126 1.15 -12.43 8.15
CA ALA A 126 1.90 -12.31 6.91
C ALA A 126 3.39 -12.10 7.17
N ALA A 127 3.75 -11.17 8.07
CA ALA A 127 5.14 -10.93 8.44
C ALA A 127 5.79 -12.12 9.18
N ALA A 128 5.02 -12.86 9.98
CA ALA A 128 5.47 -14.05 10.69
C ALA A 128 5.93 -15.15 9.72
N ILE A 129 5.19 -15.33 8.61
CA ILE A 129 5.57 -16.27 7.56
C ILE A 129 6.71 -15.69 6.72
N ARG A 130 6.59 -14.44 6.27
CA ARG A 130 7.60 -13.80 5.42
C ARG A 130 7.65 -12.28 5.62
N GLN A 131 8.82 -11.75 5.96
CA GLN A 131 9.00 -10.32 6.32
C GLN A 131 8.44 -9.34 5.28
N GLY A 132 8.58 -9.61 3.98
CA GLY A 132 8.06 -8.75 2.92
C GLY A 132 6.54 -8.84 2.67
N ALA A 133 5.87 -9.87 3.20
CA ALA A 133 4.46 -10.12 2.86
C ALA A 133 3.50 -9.10 3.51
N ALA A 134 3.84 -8.51 4.66
CA ALA A 134 3.01 -7.47 5.28
C ALA A 134 2.94 -6.19 4.42
N LEU A 135 4.05 -5.80 3.78
CA LEU A 135 4.07 -4.66 2.86
C LEU A 135 3.22 -4.96 1.61
N THR A 136 3.34 -6.17 1.06
CA THR A 136 2.51 -6.59 -0.08
C THR A 136 1.03 -6.63 0.30
N LEU A 137 0.68 -7.13 1.49
CA LEU A 137 -0.68 -7.14 2.00
C LEU A 137 -1.24 -5.72 2.15
N ALA A 138 -0.47 -4.80 2.72
CA ALA A 138 -0.88 -3.39 2.84
C ALA A 138 -1.16 -2.76 1.45
N GLY A 139 -0.33 -3.08 0.45
CA GLY A 139 -0.56 -2.66 -0.94
C GLY A 139 -1.83 -3.26 -1.55
N ILE A 140 -2.11 -4.55 -1.32
CA ILE A 140 -3.35 -5.22 -1.77
C ILE A 140 -4.56 -4.55 -1.12
N ILE A 141 -4.54 -4.34 0.20
CA ILE A 141 -5.63 -3.68 0.94
C ILE A 141 -5.90 -2.29 0.36
N LEU A 142 -4.84 -1.49 0.14
CA LEU A 142 -4.98 -0.16 -0.45
C LEU A 142 -5.65 -0.21 -1.83
N ILE A 143 -5.19 -1.10 -2.72
CA ILE A 143 -5.76 -1.25 -4.06
C ILE A 143 -7.23 -1.67 -3.97
N VAL A 144 -7.57 -2.65 -3.14
CA VAL A 144 -8.95 -3.12 -2.98
C VAL A 144 -9.85 -2.00 -2.46
N VAL A 145 -9.42 -1.25 -1.45
CA VAL A 145 -10.22 -0.14 -0.91
C VAL A 145 -10.45 0.94 -1.98
N ILE A 146 -9.44 1.28 -2.78
CA ILE A 146 -9.59 2.22 -3.90
C ILE A 146 -10.61 1.69 -4.92
N VAL A 147 -10.50 0.41 -5.31
CA VAL A 147 -11.44 -0.21 -6.27
C VAL A 147 -12.86 -0.22 -5.73
N LEU A 148 -13.07 -0.58 -4.46
CA LEU A 148 -14.38 -0.54 -3.83
C LEU A 148 -14.95 0.88 -3.78
N PHE A 149 -14.13 1.87 -3.44
CA PHE A 149 -14.55 3.26 -3.39
C PHE A 149 -15.00 3.79 -4.76
N VAL A 150 -14.30 3.40 -5.83
CA VAL A 150 -14.65 3.81 -7.20
C VAL A 150 -15.88 3.07 -7.73
N THR A 151 -16.04 1.78 -7.39
CA THR A 151 -17.12 0.95 -7.91
C THR A 151 -18.43 1.08 -7.13
N MET A 152 -18.36 1.51 -5.87
CA MET A 152 -19.51 1.61 -4.96
C MET A 152 -19.54 2.94 -4.19
N PRO A 153 -19.73 4.10 -4.86
CA PRO A 153 -19.58 5.41 -4.23
C PRO A 153 -20.61 5.74 -3.12
N ASN A 154 -21.66 4.92 -2.95
CA ASN A 154 -22.75 5.15 -1.98
C ASN A 154 -22.99 3.97 -1.04
N SER A 155 -22.09 2.98 -0.99
CA SER A 155 -22.27 1.79 -0.14
C SER A 155 -21.96 2.04 1.34
N ALA A 156 -21.16 3.05 1.66
CA ALA A 156 -20.79 3.40 3.03
C ALA A 156 -20.60 4.92 3.20
N PRO A 157 -20.71 5.44 4.44
CA PRO A 157 -20.36 6.82 4.74
C PRO A 157 -18.91 7.15 4.32
N LEU A 158 -18.69 8.35 3.77
CA LEU A 158 -17.37 8.76 3.28
C LEU A 158 -16.27 8.65 4.35
N TRP A 159 -16.59 8.98 5.61
CA TRP A 159 -15.64 8.87 6.71
C TRP A 159 -15.14 7.43 6.91
N TYR A 160 -16.01 6.43 6.70
CA TYR A 160 -15.67 5.01 6.81
C TYR A 160 -14.69 4.62 5.71
N GLY A 161 -15.00 4.98 4.46
CA GLY A 161 -14.12 4.73 3.32
C GLY A 161 -12.74 5.38 3.47
N VAL A 162 -12.69 6.65 3.87
CA VAL A 162 -11.43 7.38 4.11
C VAL A 162 -10.63 6.76 5.26
N THR A 163 -11.30 6.31 6.32
CA THR A 163 -10.66 5.61 7.44
C THR A 163 -9.98 4.34 6.95
N PHE A 164 -10.65 3.49 6.19
CA PHE A 164 -10.05 2.25 5.67
C PHE A 164 -8.93 2.50 4.66
N LEU A 165 -9.05 3.56 3.86
CA LEU A 165 -8.04 3.92 2.87
C LEU A 165 -6.68 4.24 3.53
N ILE A 166 -6.71 4.91 4.69
CA ILE A 166 -5.50 5.32 5.41
C ILE A 166 -5.14 4.31 6.49
N ALA A 167 -6.06 4.02 7.40
CA ALA A 167 -5.82 3.20 8.57
C ALA A 167 -5.64 1.72 8.22
N GLY A 168 -6.23 1.22 7.14
CA GLY A 168 -6.11 -0.18 6.75
C GLY A 168 -4.67 -0.62 6.43
N PRO A 169 -4.00 0.05 5.47
CA PRO A 169 -2.59 -0.21 5.18
C PRO A 169 -1.68 0.01 6.39
N VAL A 170 -1.92 1.08 7.17
CA VAL A 170 -1.15 1.38 8.38
C VAL A 170 -1.31 0.29 9.43
N ALA A 171 -2.53 -0.21 9.65
CA ALA A 171 -2.82 -1.30 10.58
C ALA A 171 -2.08 -2.59 10.18
N ALA A 172 -2.11 -2.95 8.89
CA ALA A 172 -1.38 -4.11 8.38
C ALA A 172 0.15 -3.97 8.57
N LEU A 173 0.71 -2.78 8.33
CA LEU A 173 2.13 -2.51 8.56
C LEU A 173 2.49 -2.56 10.06
N ALA A 174 1.64 -2.00 10.93
CA ALA A 174 1.82 -2.06 12.38
C ALA A 174 1.86 -3.50 12.88
N GLY A 175 0.95 -4.35 12.39
CA GLY A 175 0.98 -5.79 12.66
C GLY A 175 2.30 -6.44 12.23
N GLY A 176 2.80 -6.08 11.05
CA GLY A 176 4.08 -6.55 10.55
C GLY A 176 5.27 -6.14 11.43
N TRP A 177 5.29 -4.89 11.90
CA TRP A 177 6.34 -4.35 12.77
C TRP A 177 6.41 -5.05 14.13
N LEU A 178 5.28 -5.39 14.75
CA LEU A 178 5.23 -6.13 16.01
C LEU A 178 5.94 -7.49 15.93
N ASN A 179 5.90 -8.14 14.77
CA ASN A 179 6.62 -9.41 14.57
C ASN A 179 8.13 -9.20 14.39
N VAL A 180 8.56 -8.10 13.76
CA VAL A 180 9.98 -7.78 13.58
C VAL A 180 10.65 -7.49 14.91
N THR A 181 10.04 -6.66 15.75
CA THR A 181 10.57 -6.32 17.08
C THR A 181 10.69 -7.54 17.99
N ARG A 182 9.72 -8.46 17.92
CA ARG A 182 9.76 -9.74 18.66
C ARG A 182 10.92 -10.64 18.26
N ARG A 183 11.34 -10.63 16.98
CA ARG A 183 12.50 -11.41 16.51
C ARG A 183 13.82 -10.81 17.00
N SER A 184 13.99 -9.49 16.92
CA SER A 184 15.21 -8.80 17.36
C SER A 184 15.47 -8.94 18.86
N GLY A 185 14.42 -8.99 19.69
CA GLY A 185 14.56 -9.22 21.13
C GLY A 185 15.00 -10.65 21.51
N ARG A 186 14.78 -11.64 20.63
CA ARG A 186 15.13 -13.04 20.88
C ARG A 186 16.62 -13.31 20.69
N THR A 187 17.25 -12.63 19.72
CA THR A 187 18.69 -12.74 19.45
C THR A 187 19.57 -12.18 20.58
N HIS A 188 19.09 -11.19 21.33
CA HIS A 188 19.84 -10.61 22.45
C HIS A 188 19.81 -11.43 23.76
N ARG A 189 18.92 -12.41 23.89
CA ARG A 189 18.85 -13.28 25.10
C ARG A 189 19.58 -14.61 24.93
N ALA A 190 20.04 -14.91 23.72
CA ALA A 190 20.74 -16.16 23.40
C ALA A 190 22.27 -15.98 23.29
N ALA A 191 22.77 -14.76 23.53
CA ALA A 191 24.18 -14.41 23.62
C ALA A 191 24.52 -14.04 25.06
#